data_AF-A0A7G8Q3V1-F1
#
_entry.id   AF-A0A7G8Q3V1-F1
#
_cell.length_a   1.000
_cell.length_b   1.000
_cell.length_c   1.000
_cell.angle_alpha   90.00
_cell.angle_beta   90.00
_cell.angle_gamma   90.00
#
_symmetry.space_group_name_H-M   'P 1'
#
loop_
_entity.id
_entity.type
_entity.pdbx_description
1 polymer ?
#
loop_
_entity_poly.entity_id
_entity_poly.type
_entity_poly.pdbx_seq_one_letter_code
_entity_poly.pdbx_strand_id
1 'polypeptide(L)'
;MPPCFRLRVWLVAGMVVMGVCRISPVAADELQPALPHEVVMGVATNLTRQVSSSQSFSIPTMRFEPATQEWVIEMVTIEAVSGEKHFLITLNESTGLACLRSLPGVACVAKADIRQQVAEARARADAELMAKTHPAPDLQGMAEALIRYQFDPQRTGAGASTRASYFVLLQSPDSSRGTDLAPEVVARLKRDGIETLPGSSWKPPEDPQHPVSPLQMQYSIGLPVRRADGNYDVSFGYYCGSLCAGSYKAVMKHDATGWHVVSTVMEAVS
;
A
#
# COMPACT_ATOMS: atom_id res chain seq x y z
N MET A 1 79.45 0.86 -49.16
CA MET A 1 78.13 0.98 -49.83
C MET A 1 77.07 1.06 -48.74
N PRO A 2 76.52 2.25 -48.42
CA PRO A 2 75.54 2.42 -47.36
C PRO A 2 74.10 2.38 -47.92
N PRO A 3 73.12 1.80 -47.21
CA PRO A 3 71.71 1.97 -47.56
C PRO A 3 71.13 3.23 -46.92
N CYS A 4 70.39 3.98 -47.73
CA CYS A 4 69.66 5.21 -47.41
C CYS A 4 68.52 4.97 -46.40
N PHE A 5 68.50 5.74 -45.32
CA PHE A 5 67.33 5.89 -44.46
C PHE A 5 66.34 6.90 -45.08
N ARG A 6 65.11 6.47 -45.35
CA ARG A 6 63.98 7.35 -45.72
C ARG A 6 63.20 7.72 -44.45
N LEU A 7 63.27 9.00 -44.08
CA LEU A 7 62.45 9.61 -43.03
C LEU A 7 61.04 9.85 -43.58
N ARG A 8 60.01 9.17 -43.04
CA ARG A 8 58.60 9.49 -43.28
C ARG A 8 58.07 10.28 -42.09
N VAL A 9 57.85 11.57 -42.32
CA VAL A 9 57.14 12.48 -41.41
C VAL A 9 55.65 12.19 -41.54
N TRP A 10 55.01 11.72 -40.47
CA TRP A 10 53.56 11.61 -40.38
C TRP A 10 53.00 12.84 -39.66
N LEU A 11 52.20 13.62 -40.37
CA LEU A 11 51.36 14.69 -39.81
C LEU A 11 50.26 14.05 -38.97
N VAL A 12 50.26 14.31 -37.66
CA VAL A 12 49.14 13.99 -36.76
C VAL A 12 48.21 15.21 -36.74
N ALA A 13 47.08 15.10 -37.43
CA ALA A 13 45.98 16.06 -37.31
C ALA A 13 45.19 15.75 -36.04
N GLY A 14 45.34 16.61 -35.02
CA GLY A 14 44.54 16.56 -33.80
C GLY A 14 43.13 17.08 -34.06
N MET A 15 42.15 16.19 -33.97
CA MET A 15 40.72 16.54 -34.02
C MET A 15 40.19 16.60 -32.59
N VAL A 16 40.08 17.82 -32.04
CA VAL A 16 39.44 18.09 -30.74
C VAL A 16 37.93 18.05 -30.95
N VAL A 17 37.31 16.91 -30.65
CA VAL A 17 35.85 16.77 -30.59
C VAL A 17 35.38 17.40 -29.27
N MET A 18 34.81 18.60 -29.34
CA MET A 18 34.06 19.18 -28.22
C MET A 18 32.80 18.34 -27.99
N GLY A 19 32.91 17.37 -27.08
CA GLY A 19 31.79 16.60 -26.56
C GLY A 19 30.85 17.52 -25.79
N VAL A 20 29.74 17.91 -26.42
CA VAL A 20 28.62 18.55 -25.77
C VAL A 20 28.10 17.58 -24.71
N CYS A 21 28.43 17.82 -23.44
CA CYS A 21 27.80 17.15 -22.31
C CYS A 21 26.32 17.47 -22.36
N ARG A 22 25.52 16.55 -22.93
CA ARG A 22 24.08 16.51 -22.70
C ARG A 22 23.89 16.11 -21.25
N ILE A 23 23.84 17.10 -20.37
CA ILE A 23 23.31 16.94 -19.02
C ILE A 23 21.82 16.65 -19.25
N SER A 24 21.47 15.37 -19.30
CA SER A 24 20.06 14.99 -19.19
C SER A 24 19.57 15.58 -17.86
N PRO A 25 18.46 16.34 -17.86
CA PRO A 25 17.88 16.77 -16.59
C PRO A 25 17.62 15.50 -15.78
N VAL A 26 18.23 15.42 -14.60
CA VAL A 26 17.82 14.46 -13.58
C VAL A 26 16.33 14.70 -13.41
N ALA A 27 15.50 13.75 -13.85
CA ALA A 27 14.09 13.78 -13.57
C ALA A 27 13.98 13.93 -12.06
N ALA A 28 13.51 15.08 -11.60
CA ALA A 28 13.26 15.30 -10.19
C ALA A 28 12.30 14.18 -9.78
N ASP A 29 12.77 13.28 -8.92
CA ASP A 29 11.96 12.19 -8.38
C ASP A 29 10.70 12.84 -7.82
N GLU A 30 9.56 12.55 -8.45
CA GLU A 30 8.31 13.19 -8.10
C GLU A 30 7.96 12.75 -6.68
N LEU A 31 8.06 13.70 -5.75
CA LEU A 31 7.99 13.40 -4.33
C LEU A 31 6.59 12.86 -4.01
N GLN A 32 6.50 11.59 -3.64
CA GLN A 32 5.23 10.96 -3.27
C GLN A 32 4.85 11.33 -1.83
N PRO A 33 3.55 11.47 -1.52
CA PRO A 33 3.11 11.69 -0.16
C PRO A 33 3.43 10.47 0.72
N ALA A 34 3.87 10.72 1.94
CA ALA A 34 4.09 9.67 2.93
C ALA A 34 2.77 9.20 3.55
N LEU A 35 1.82 10.10 3.81
CA LEU A 35 0.55 9.74 4.42
C LEU A 35 -0.36 9.06 3.40
N PRO A 36 -0.94 7.89 3.73
CA PRO A 36 -1.97 7.29 2.88
C PRO A 36 -3.27 8.10 2.96
N HIS A 37 -4.06 8.06 1.89
CA HIS A 37 -5.29 8.86 1.74
C HIS A 37 -6.26 8.68 2.91
N GLU A 38 -6.37 7.47 3.46
CA GLU A 38 -7.28 7.14 4.56
C GLU A 38 -6.90 7.88 5.86
N VAL A 39 -5.60 8.00 6.14
CA VAL A 39 -5.10 8.73 7.32
C VAL A 39 -5.36 10.22 7.15
N VAL A 40 -5.09 10.76 5.96
CA VAL A 40 -5.37 12.16 5.63
C VAL A 40 -6.86 12.47 5.81
N MET A 41 -7.72 11.58 5.31
CA MET A 41 -9.17 11.71 5.47
C MET A 41 -9.62 11.61 6.93
N GLY A 42 -9.07 10.68 7.70
CA GLY A 42 -9.37 10.56 9.13
C GLY A 42 -9.03 11.83 9.90
N VAL A 43 -7.87 12.44 9.61
CA VAL A 43 -7.46 13.73 10.22
C VAL A 43 -8.39 14.86 9.78
N ALA A 44 -8.71 14.95 8.49
CA ALA A 44 -9.58 15.98 7.94
C ALA A 44 -10.98 15.93 8.56
N THR A 45 -11.61 14.76 8.60
CA THR A 45 -12.93 14.57 9.23
C THR A 45 -12.90 14.88 10.72
N ASN A 46 -11.83 14.50 11.44
CA ASN A 46 -11.69 14.84 12.87
C ASN A 46 -11.65 16.36 13.07
N LEU A 47 -10.80 17.07 12.33
CA LEU A 47 -10.72 18.53 12.41
C LEU A 47 -12.07 19.20 12.12
N THR A 48 -12.79 18.75 11.09
CA THR A 48 -14.10 19.29 10.74
C THR A 48 -15.13 19.08 11.84
N ARG A 49 -15.15 17.90 12.48
CA ARG A 49 -16.06 17.60 13.61
C ARG A 49 -15.80 18.47 14.84
N GLN A 50 -14.62 19.07 14.98
CA GLN A 50 -14.33 19.99 16.08
C GLN A 50 -15.00 21.36 15.89
N VAL A 51 -15.31 21.74 14.64
CA VAL A 51 -15.83 23.08 14.30
C VAL A 51 -17.22 23.08 13.67
N SER A 52 -17.74 21.91 13.28
CA SER A 52 -19.09 21.72 12.75
C SER A 52 -19.79 20.58 13.45
N SER A 53 -21.08 20.76 13.72
CA SER A 53 -21.97 19.71 14.23
C SER A 53 -22.56 18.85 13.11
N SER A 54 -22.25 19.14 11.83
CA SER A 54 -22.79 18.37 10.72
C SER A 54 -22.16 16.98 10.65
N GLN A 55 -23.00 15.96 10.45
CA GLN A 55 -22.54 14.60 10.14
C GLN A 55 -22.39 14.39 8.63
N SER A 56 -22.86 15.34 7.82
CA SER A 56 -22.84 15.26 6.36
C SER A 56 -21.80 16.23 5.82
N PHE A 57 -20.77 15.68 5.20
CA PHE A 57 -19.74 16.44 4.51
C PHE A 57 -19.56 15.91 3.09
N SER A 58 -19.20 16.80 2.18
CA SER A 58 -18.70 16.48 0.85
C SER A 58 -17.27 16.98 0.71
N ILE A 59 -16.48 16.33 -0.14
CA ILE A 59 -15.06 16.64 -0.35
C ILE A 59 -14.92 16.91 -1.85
N PRO A 60 -15.08 18.16 -2.30
CA PRO A 60 -14.99 18.49 -3.72
C PRO A 60 -13.60 18.21 -4.29
N THR A 61 -12.56 18.50 -3.51
CA THR A 61 -11.17 18.36 -3.95
C THR A 61 -10.27 17.87 -2.82
N MET A 62 -9.32 17.01 -3.18
CA MET A 62 -8.23 16.55 -2.33
C MET A 62 -7.01 16.37 -3.23
N ARG A 63 -5.91 17.05 -2.92
CA ARG A 63 -4.67 16.96 -3.69
C ARG A 63 -3.45 17.08 -2.79
N PHE A 64 -2.37 16.43 -3.20
CA PHE A 64 -1.05 16.63 -2.59
C PHE A 64 -0.26 17.63 -3.42
N GLU A 65 0.40 18.58 -2.75
CA GLU A 65 1.28 19.59 -3.34
C GLU A 65 2.74 19.22 -3.05
N PRO A 66 3.49 18.63 -4.00
CA PRO A 66 4.84 18.11 -3.75
C PRO A 66 5.83 19.20 -3.33
N ALA A 67 5.66 20.43 -3.83
CA ALA A 67 6.57 21.54 -3.54
C ALA A 67 6.57 21.94 -2.06
N THR A 68 5.44 21.78 -1.37
CA THR A 68 5.28 22.12 0.06
C THR A 68 5.09 20.90 0.95
N GLN A 69 5.04 19.70 0.36
CA GLN A 69 4.68 18.44 1.03
C GLN A 69 3.35 18.56 1.78
N GLU A 70 2.37 19.23 1.17
CA GLU A 70 1.11 19.57 1.81
C GLU A 70 -0.07 18.93 1.10
N TRP A 71 -0.90 18.22 1.86
CA TRP A 71 -2.23 17.86 1.41
C TRP A 71 -3.15 19.07 1.53
N VAL A 72 -3.89 19.38 0.48
CA VAL A 72 -4.90 20.44 0.43
C VAL A 72 -6.24 19.79 0.15
N ILE A 73 -7.19 19.99 1.07
CA ILE A 73 -8.50 19.36 1.04
C ILE A 73 -9.57 20.44 1.19
N GLU A 74 -10.47 20.51 0.24
CA GLU A 74 -11.68 21.32 0.36
C GLU A 74 -12.79 20.45 0.92
N MET A 75 -13.51 20.94 1.92
CA MET A 75 -14.62 20.23 2.53
C MET A 75 -15.81 21.15 2.66
N VAL A 76 -16.99 20.67 2.29
CA VAL A 76 -18.25 21.39 2.45
C VAL A 76 -19.11 20.63 3.45
N THR A 77 -19.64 21.33 4.43
CA THR A 77 -20.61 20.78 5.38
C THR A 77 -21.96 21.45 5.19
N ILE A 78 -23.03 20.69 5.32
CA ILE A 78 -24.40 21.21 5.27
C ILE A 78 -24.91 21.29 6.70
N GLU A 79 -25.16 22.50 7.20
CA GLU A 79 -25.74 22.72 8.51
C GLU A 79 -27.20 23.17 8.38
N ALA A 80 -28.09 22.57 9.17
CA ALA A 80 -29.54 22.79 9.07
C ALA A 80 -29.96 24.26 9.26
N VAL A 81 -29.15 25.06 9.97
CA VAL A 81 -29.49 26.44 10.35
C VAL A 81 -28.67 27.48 9.59
N SER A 82 -27.39 27.22 9.31
CA SER A 82 -26.49 28.20 8.70
C SER A 82 -26.22 27.98 7.20
N GLY A 83 -26.78 26.93 6.61
CA GLY A 83 -26.52 26.56 5.21
C GLY A 83 -25.17 25.85 5.04
N GLU A 84 -24.58 26.01 3.85
CA GLU A 84 -23.30 25.40 3.51
C GLU A 84 -22.13 26.17 4.14
N LYS A 85 -21.20 25.44 4.77
CA LYS A 85 -19.92 25.97 5.22
C LYS A 85 -18.79 25.32 4.46
N HIS A 86 -17.87 26.15 3.96
CA HIS A 86 -16.69 25.72 3.24
C HIS A 86 -15.46 25.78 4.14
N PHE A 87 -14.73 24.67 4.18
CA PHE A 87 -13.49 24.53 4.92
C PHE A 87 -12.35 24.21 3.95
N LEU A 88 -11.17 24.77 4.25
CA LEU A 88 -9.92 24.43 3.61
C LEU A 88 -9.00 23.83 4.67
N ILE A 89 -8.68 22.56 4.49
CA ILE A 89 -7.85 21.78 5.42
C ILE A 89 -6.50 21.58 4.75
N THR A 90 -5.43 21.86 5.48
CA THR A 90 -4.07 21.56 5.04
C THR A 90 -3.37 20.63 6.02
N LEU A 91 -2.62 19.65 5.51
CA LEU A 91 -1.79 18.75 6.29
C LEU A 91 -0.39 18.78 5.71
N ASN A 92 0.57 19.33 6.45
CA ASN A 92 1.93 19.47 5.99
C ASN A 92 2.80 18.35 6.57
N GLU A 93 3.26 17.43 5.71
CA GLU A 93 4.05 16.28 6.12
C GLU A 93 5.47 16.63 6.55
N SER A 94 6.00 17.78 6.11
CA SER A 94 7.34 18.22 6.50
C SER A 94 7.38 18.77 7.94
N THR A 95 6.30 19.43 8.37
CA THR A 95 6.16 20.00 9.72
C THR A 95 5.38 19.08 10.67
N GLY A 96 4.60 18.15 10.12
CA GLY A 96 3.66 17.31 10.85
C GLY A 96 2.55 18.11 11.52
N LEU A 97 2.09 19.19 10.90
CA LEU A 97 0.98 20.01 11.40
C LEU A 97 -0.18 19.98 10.41
N ALA A 98 -1.40 19.90 10.96
CA ALA A 98 -2.64 20.06 10.22
C ALA A 98 -3.39 21.31 10.70
N CYS A 99 -4.04 22.00 9.76
CA CYS A 99 -4.79 23.23 10.00
C CYS A 99 -6.09 23.19 9.21
N LEU A 100 -7.21 23.50 9.87
CA LEU A 100 -8.49 23.72 9.22
C LEU A 100 -8.81 25.22 9.25
N ARG A 101 -9.17 25.78 8.09
CA ARG A 101 -9.60 27.17 7.91
C ARG A 101 -11.05 27.20 7.46
N SER A 102 -11.87 28.06 8.08
CA SER A 102 -13.22 28.36 7.58
C SER A 102 -13.12 29.46 6.54
N LEU A 103 -13.56 29.21 5.30
CA LEU A 103 -13.49 30.22 4.25
C LEU A 103 -14.59 31.29 4.45
N PRO A 104 -14.29 32.57 4.13
CA PRO A 104 -13.06 33.10 3.51
C PRO A 104 -11.93 33.45 4.50
N GLY A 105 -12.02 33.03 5.76
CA GLY A 105 -11.01 33.31 6.79
C GLY A 105 -9.64 32.70 6.47
N VAL A 106 -8.58 33.39 6.91
CA VAL A 106 -7.18 32.96 6.72
C VAL A 106 -6.59 32.23 7.92
N ALA A 107 -7.17 32.40 9.11
CA ALA A 107 -6.68 31.81 10.34
C ALA A 107 -7.12 30.34 10.49
N CYS A 108 -6.24 29.51 11.06
CA CYS A 108 -6.61 28.16 11.48
C CYS A 108 -7.64 28.25 12.62
N VAL A 109 -8.83 27.71 12.39
CA VAL A 109 -9.89 27.60 13.40
C VAL A 109 -9.79 26.28 14.19
N ALA A 110 -9.12 25.26 13.62
CA ALA A 110 -8.70 24.05 14.33
C ALA A 110 -7.31 23.60 13.86
N LYS A 111 -6.57 22.93 14.73
CA LYS A 111 -5.22 22.43 14.47
C LYS A 111 -5.04 21.02 15.02
N ALA A 112 -4.19 20.22 14.40
CA ALA A 112 -3.75 18.94 14.94
C ALA A 112 -2.25 18.74 14.72
N ASP A 113 -1.60 18.07 15.66
CA ASP A 113 -0.24 17.55 15.48
C ASP A 113 -0.35 16.15 14.87
N ILE A 114 0.24 15.99 13.68
CA ILE A 114 0.23 14.74 12.91
C ILE A 114 1.65 14.15 12.76
N ARG A 115 2.63 14.64 13.53
CA ARG A 115 4.03 14.18 13.42
C ARG A 115 4.19 12.69 13.62
N GLN A 116 3.45 12.11 14.56
CA GLN A 116 3.49 10.67 14.81
C GLN A 116 2.97 9.88 13.61
N GLN A 117 1.84 10.28 13.04
CA GLN A 117 1.23 9.63 11.88
C GLN A 117 2.16 9.70 10.66
N VAL A 118 2.81 10.84 10.44
CA VAL A 118 3.80 11.00 9.36
C VAL A 118 5.01 10.09 9.61
N ALA A 119 5.55 10.07 10.83
CA ALA A 119 6.69 9.23 11.17
C ALA A 119 6.37 7.74 11.00
N GLU A 120 5.19 7.29 11.44
CA GLU A 120 4.71 5.93 11.27
C GLU A 120 4.50 5.57 9.79
N ALA A 121 3.95 6.48 8.99
CA ALA A 121 3.72 6.24 7.56
C ALA A 121 5.05 6.15 6.78
N ARG A 122 6.02 7.01 7.09
CA ARG A 122 7.38 6.92 6.52
C ARG A 122 8.08 5.64 6.93
N ALA A 123 8.06 5.30 8.22
CA ALA A 123 8.63 4.04 8.70
C ALA A 123 8.00 2.82 8.02
N ARG A 124 6.68 2.86 7.75
CA ARG A 124 5.99 1.81 6.98
C ARG A 124 6.46 1.77 5.53
N ALA A 125 6.52 2.90 4.84
CA ALA A 125 6.98 2.97 3.45
C ALA A 125 8.43 2.46 3.31
N ASP A 126 9.32 2.85 4.22
CA ASP A 126 10.70 2.36 4.28
C ASP A 126 10.73 0.85 4.51
N ALA A 127 9.90 0.34 5.43
CA ALA A 127 9.83 -1.08 5.73
C ALA A 127 9.26 -1.90 4.55
N GLU A 128 8.29 -1.37 3.80
CA GLU A 128 7.78 -1.97 2.56
C GLU A 128 8.83 -1.97 1.44
N LEU A 129 9.59 -0.87 1.30
CA LEU A 129 10.72 -0.82 0.37
C LEU A 129 11.80 -1.84 0.74
N MET A 130 12.08 -2.00 2.04
CA MET A 130 12.98 -3.04 2.54
C MET A 130 12.43 -4.43 2.25
N ALA A 131 11.13 -4.67 2.41
CA ALA A 131 10.50 -5.95 2.08
C ALA A 131 10.56 -6.27 0.57
N LYS A 132 10.50 -5.25 -0.30
CA LYS A 132 10.68 -5.42 -1.75
C LYS A 132 12.14 -5.72 -2.11
N THR A 133 13.09 -4.99 -1.53
CA THR A 133 14.52 -5.12 -1.85
C THR A 133 15.18 -6.32 -1.16
N HIS A 134 14.63 -6.76 -0.03
CA HIS A 134 15.11 -7.86 0.80
C HIS A 134 13.93 -8.76 1.19
N PRO A 135 13.33 -9.49 0.23
CA PRO A 135 12.15 -10.28 0.50
C PRO A 135 12.40 -11.38 1.53
N ALA A 136 11.36 -11.68 2.30
CA ALA A 136 11.39 -12.85 3.17
C ALA A 136 11.56 -14.14 2.32
N PRO A 137 12.24 -15.17 2.86
CA PRO A 137 12.39 -16.42 2.14
C PRO A 137 11.03 -17.12 1.97
N ASP A 138 10.89 -17.90 0.90
CA ASP A 138 9.75 -18.80 0.69
C ASP A 138 8.36 -18.14 0.90
N LEU A 139 8.05 -17.12 0.10
CA LEU A 139 6.75 -16.42 0.18
C LEU A 139 5.55 -17.35 -0.07
N GLN A 140 5.75 -18.43 -0.84
CA GLN A 140 4.71 -19.43 -1.11
C GLN A 140 4.42 -20.28 0.13
N GLY A 141 5.45 -20.76 0.84
CA GLY A 141 5.28 -21.44 2.12
C GLY A 141 4.69 -20.53 3.21
N MET A 142 5.04 -19.24 3.22
CA MET A 142 4.41 -18.25 4.09
C MET A 142 2.90 -18.16 3.82
N ALA A 143 2.51 -17.97 2.57
CA ALA A 143 1.11 -17.89 2.18
C ALA A 143 0.35 -19.17 2.55
N GLU A 144 0.93 -20.34 2.29
CA GLU A 144 0.35 -21.63 2.68
C GLU A 144 0.11 -21.72 4.20
N ALA A 145 1.10 -21.37 5.02
CA ALA A 145 0.99 -21.39 6.48
C ALA A 145 -0.11 -20.45 6.98
N LEU A 146 -0.19 -19.24 6.41
CA LEU A 146 -1.22 -18.26 6.78
C LEU A 146 -2.63 -18.74 6.41
N ILE A 147 -2.80 -19.31 5.22
CA ILE A 147 -4.09 -19.84 4.74
C ILE A 147 -4.54 -21.00 5.64
N ARG A 148 -3.66 -21.97 5.90
CA ARG A 148 -3.95 -23.09 6.82
C ARG A 148 -4.38 -22.59 8.20
N TYR A 149 -3.66 -21.60 8.73
CA TYR A 149 -3.99 -21.01 10.02
C TYR A 149 -5.37 -20.32 10.02
N GLN A 150 -5.69 -19.58 8.96
CA GLN A 150 -6.96 -18.86 8.87
C GLN A 150 -8.16 -19.80 8.69
N PHE A 151 -7.97 -20.94 8.01
CA PHE A 151 -9.03 -21.91 7.75
C PHE A 151 -9.01 -23.12 8.69
N ASP A 152 -8.23 -23.06 9.77
CA ASP A 152 -8.26 -24.08 10.81
C ASP A 152 -9.65 -24.14 11.45
N PRO A 153 -10.38 -25.27 11.32
CA PRO A 153 -11.73 -25.43 11.86
C PRO A 153 -11.81 -25.22 13.37
N GLN A 154 -10.71 -25.46 14.11
CA GLN A 154 -10.67 -25.24 15.56
C GLN A 154 -10.68 -23.76 15.92
N ARG A 155 -10.22 -22.90 15.01
CA ARG A 155 -10.11 -21.45 15.21
C ARG A 155 -11.34 -20.70 14.73
N THR A 156 -11.88 -21.05 13.57
CA THR A 156 -12.97 -20.27 12.96
C THR A 156 -14.33 -20.50 13.60
N GLY A 157 -14.49 -21.47 14.50
CA GLY A 157 -15.72 -21.77 15.25
C GLY A 157 -16.87 -22.33 14.39
N ALA A 158 -16.93 -21.91 13.12
CA ALA A 158 -17.59 -22.56 12.01
C ALA A 158 -16.47 -23.07 11.10
N GLY A 159 -16.41 -24.36 10.80
CA GLY A 159 -15.47 -24.89 9.81
C GLY A 159 -15.57 -24.03 8.56
N ALA A 160 -14.41 -23.61 8.02
CA ALA A 160 -14.35 -22.94 6.73
C ALA A 160 -15.39 -23.58 5.82
N SER A 161 -16.37 -22.79 5.33
CA SER A 161 -17.49 -23.32 4.57
C SER A 161 -16.90 -24.24 3.51
N THR A 162 -17.16 -25.55 3.60
CA THR A 162 -16.54 -26.59 2.75
C THR A 162 -16.92 -26.46 1.27
N ARG A 163 -17.57 -25.34 0.90
CA ARG A 163 -18.05 -24.99 -0.42
C ARG A 163 -17.54 -23.62 -0.89
N ALA A 164 -16.69 -22.94 -0.13
CA ALA A 164 -16.14 -21.66 -0.53
C ALA A 164 -14.86 -21.84 -1.37
N SER A 165 -14.79 -21.14 -2.49
CA SER A 165 -13.62 -21.03 -3.36
C SER A 165 -12.86 -19.75 -3.03
N TYR A 166 -11.59 -19.89 -2.68
CA TYR A 166 -10.71 -18.79 -2.30
C TYR A 166 -9.74 -18.48 -3.44
N PHE A 167 -9.90 -17.33 -4.09
CA PHE A 167 -9.01 -16.88 -5.15
C PHE A 167 -7.85 -16.11 -4.55
N VAL A 168 -6.68 -16.74 -4.46
CA VAL A 168 -5.56 -16.22 -3.67
C VAL A 168 -4.57 -15.47 -4.56
N LEU A 169 -4.31 -14.22 -4.20
CA LEU A 169 -3.27 -13.39 -4.81
C LEU A 169 -2.21 -13.03 -3.76
N LEU A 170 -0.95 -13.35 -4.06
CA LEU A 170 0.21 -13.05 -3.22
C LEU A 170 0.96 -11.85 -3.81
N GLN A 171 1.19 -10.81 -3.01
CA GLN A 171 2.07 -9.71 -3.42
C GLN A 171 3.51 -10.22 -3.51
N SER A 172 4.19 -9.85 -4.58
CA SER A 172 5.57 -10.24 -4.88
C SER A 172 6.43 -9.00 -5.13
N PRO A 173 7.71 -8.97 -4.72
CA PRO A 173 8.59 -7.85 -5.02
C PRO A 173 8.71 -7.56 -6.53
N ASP A 174 8.64 -8.61 -7.34
CA ASP A 174 8.88 -8.57 -8.78
C ASP A 174 7.62 -8.23 -9.60
N SER A 175 6.44 -8.20 -8.96
CA SER A 175 5.15 -8.01 -9.66
C SER A 175 4.24 -7.04 -8.91
N SER A 176 3.97 -5.90 -9.54
CA SER A 176 2.96 -4.93 -9.07
C SER A 176 1.53 -5.47 -9.11
N ARG A 177 1.28 -6.55 -9.85
CA ARG A 177 -0.04 -7.20 -9.94
C ARG A 177 -0.19 -8.37 -8.97
N GLY A 178 0.83 -8.68 -8.18
CA GLY A 178 0.91 -9.91 -7.40
C GLY A 178 1.21 -11.14 -8.26
N THR A 179 1.17 -12.31 -7.64
CA THR A 179 1.49 -13.62 -8.21
C THR A 179 0.54 -14.64 -7.61
N ASP A 180 0.14 -15.62 -8.40
CA ASP A 180 -0.71 -16.72 -7.92
C ASP A 180 0.07 -17.68 -7.02
N LEU A 181 -0.67 -18.48 -6.24
CA LEU A 181 -0.05 -19.61 -5.54
C LEU A 181 0.49 -20.63 -6.53
N ALA A 182 1.64 -21.21 -6.22
CA ALA A 182 2.23 -22.26 -7.01
C ALA A 182 1.29 -23.49 -7.05
N PRO A 183 1.16 -24.20 -8.19
CA PRO A 183 0.22 -25.33 -8.32
C PRO A 183 0.38 -26.40 -7.25
N GLU A 184 1.62 -26.66 -6.81
CA GLU A 184 1.92 -27.60 -5.74
C GLU A 184 1.40 -27.15 -4.37
N VAL A 185 1.39 -25.85 -4.08
CA VAL A 185 0.83 -25.28 -2.84
C VAL A 185 -0.69 -25.43 -2.87
N VAL A 186 -1.31 -25.09 -4.00
CA VAL A 186 -2.76 -25.28 -4.23
C VAL A 186 -3.15 -26.75 -4.04
N ALA A 187 -2.37 -27.67 -4.60
CA ALA A 187 -2.62 -29.10 -4.45
C ALA A 187 -2.49 -29.56 -2.98
N ARG A 188 -1.53 -29.02 -2.22
CA ARG A 188 -1.40 -29.32 -0.78
C ARG A 188 -2.61 -28.81 -0.01
N LEU A 189 -2.98 -27.53 -0.16
CA LEU A 189 -4.15 -26.92 0.50
C LEU A 189 -5.45 -27.67 0.20
N LYS A 190 -5.63 -28.13 -1.05
CA LYS A 190 -6.78 -28.93 -1.44
C LYS A 190 -6.86 -30.27 -0.69
N ARG A 191 -5.72 -30.92 -0.40
CA ARG A 191 -5.71 -32.16 0.41
C ARG A 191 -6.20 -31.93 1.84
N ASP A 192 -6.03 -30.72 2.35
CA ASP A 192 -6.51 -30.30 3.67
C ASP A 192 -7.94 -29.74 3.64
N GLY A 193 -8.63 -29.86 2.50
CA GLY A 193 -10.02 -29.41 2.34
C GLY A 193 -10.19 -27.92 2.07
N ILE A 194 -9.10 -27.20 1.74
CA ILE A 194 -9.14 -25.77 1.44
C ILE A 194 -9.11 -25.59 -0.09
N GLU A 195 -10.23 -25.17 -0.67
CA GLU A 195 -10.34 -24.97 -2.12
C GLU A 195 -9.80 -23.59 -2.53
N THR A 196 -8.53 -23.55 -2.93
CA THR A 196 -7.89 -22.33 -3.45
C THR A 196 -7.78 -22.33 -4.97
N LEU A 197 -7.99 -21.17 -5.58
CA LEU A 197 -7.88 -20.90 -7.02
C LEU A 197 -6.89 -19.74 -7.28
N PRO A 198 -6.36 -19.60 -8.50
CA PRO A 198 -5.50 -18.47 -8.87
C PRO A 198 -6.23 -17.13 -8.69
N GLY A 199 -5.65 -16.22 -7.90
CA GLY A 199 -6.18 -14.87 -7.69
C GLY A 199 -6.33 -14.07 -8.98
N SER A 200 -5.44 -14.28 -9.95
CA SER A 200 -5.48 -13.65 -11.28
C SER A 200 -6.73 -14.02 -12.10
N SER A 201 -7.40 -15.12 -11.76
CA SER A 201 -8.63 -15.58 -12.41
C SER A 201 -9.91 -15.05 -11.77
N TRP A 202 -9.79 -14.38 -10.61
CA TRP A 202 -10.93 -13.82 -9.92
C TRP A 202 -11.55 -12.68 -10.73
N LYS A 203 -12.88 -12.67 -10.77
CA LYS A 203 -13.65 -11.58 -11.38
C LYS A 203 -14.49 -10.93 -10.30
N PRO A 204 -14.44 -9.59 -10.19
CA PRO A 204 -15.34 -8.89 -9.29
C PRO A 204 -16.80 -9.11 -9.71
N PRO A 205 -17.75 -8.97 -8.78
CA PRO A 205 -19.18 -8.95 -9.12
C PRO A 205 -19.46 -7.90 -10.19
N GLU A 206 -20.22 -8.29 -11.23
CA GLU A 206 -20.68 -7.36 -12.27
C GLU A 206 -21.59 -6.28 -11.68
N ASP A 207 -22.33 -6.62 -10.63
CA ASP A 207 -23.15 -5.70 -9.85
C ASP A 207 -22.72 -5.72 -8.37
N PRO A 208 -22.18 -4.61 -7.84
CA PRO A 208 -21.81 -4.47 -6.42
C PRO A 208 -22.98 -4.61 -5.43
N GLN A 209 -24.22 -4.48 -5.90
CA GLN A 209 -25.45 -4.66 -5.12
C GLN A 209 -25.92 -6.13 -5.13
N HIS A 210 -25.48 -6.93 -6.10
CA HIS A 210 -25.78 -8.35 -6.21
C HIS A 210 -24.47 -9.15 -6.22
N PRO A 211 -23.86 -9.38 -5.05
CA PRO A 211 -22.56 -10.03 -4.97
C PRO A 211 -22.59 -11.40 -5.66
N VAL A 212 -21.51 -11.74 -6.37
CA VAL A 212 -21.24 -13.13 -6.75
C VAL A 212 -21.30 -13.94 -5.46
N SER A 213 -21.96 -15.10 -5.52
CA SER A 213 -22.17 -16.02 -4.40
C SER A 213 -21.18 -15.81 -3.25
N PRO A 214 -21.62 -15.66 -1.98
CA PRO A 214 -20.73 -15.43 -0.83
C PRO A 214 -19.69 -16.53 -0.61
N LEU A 215 -19.77 -17.59 -1.42
CA LEU A 215 -18.83 -18.68 -1.51
C LEU A 215 -17.63 -18.37 -2.43
N GLN A 216 -17.55 -17.24 -3.13
CA GLN A 216 -16.40 -16.85 -3.94
C GLN A 216 -15.73 -15.62 -3.34
N MET A 217 -14.53 -15.81 -2.79
CA MET A 217 -13.79 -14.76 -2.10
C MET A 217 -12.46 -14.52 -2.79
N GLN A 218 -12.15 -13.26 -3.09
CA GLN A 218 -10.76 -12.87 -3.36
C GLN A 218 -10.02 -12.79 -2.03
N TYR A 219 -8.85 -13.40 -1.95
CA TYR A 219 -7.99 -13.38 -0.78
C TYR A 219 -6.64 -12.79 -1.18
N SER A 220 -6.27 -11.67 -0.57
CA SER A 220 -5.05 -10.94 -0.91
C SER A 220 -4.07 -11.04 0.25
N ILE A 221 -2.83 -11.46 -0.03
CA ILE A 221 -1.75 -11.58 0.96
C ILE A 221 -0.65 -10.60 0.56
N GLY A 222 -0.33 -9.68 1.46
CA GLY A 222 0.69 -8.65 1.28
C GLY A 222 2.11 -9.18 1.42
N LEU A 223 3.09 -8.30 1.11
CA LEU A 223 4.49 -8.62 1.34
C LEU A 223 4.79 -8.64 2.85
N PRO A 224 5.54 -9.65 3.34
CA PRO A 224 5.97 -9.71 4.73
C PRO A 224 6.99 -8.61 5.04
N VAL A 225 6.66 -7.75 6.01
CA VAL A 225 7.54 -6.68 6.49
C VAL A 225 8.27 -7.14 7.74
N ARG A 226 9.60 -7.14 7.71
CA ARG A 226 10.41 -7.62 8.84
C ARG A 226 10.38 -6.63 10.02
N ARG A 227 10.11 -7.16 11.22
CA ARG A 227 10.12 -6.45 12.50
C ARG A 227 11.49 -6.48 13.16
N ALA A 228 11.69 -5.59 14.14
CA ALA A 228 12.92 -5.55 14.94
C ALA A 228 13.14 -6.82 15.79
N ASP A 229 12.06 -7.52 16.18
CA ASP A 229 12.11 -8.79 16.91
C ASP A 229 12.44 -10.01 16.01
N GLY A 230 12.60 -9.80 14.70
CA GLY A 230 12.90 -10.84 13.72
C GLY A 230 11.68 -11.55 13.15
N ASN A 231 10.47 -11.27 13.65
CA ASN A 231 9.22 -11.74 13.04
C ASN A 231 8.86 -10.84 11.83
N TYR A 232 7.73 -11.16 11.19
CA TYR A 232 7.21 -10.46 10.03
C TYR A 232 5.77 -10.02 10.26
N ASP A 233 5.45 -8.78 9.98
CA ASP A 233 4.07 -8.32 9.83
C ASP A 233 3.62 -8.63 8.39
N VAL A 234 2.52 -9.37 8.24
CA VAL A 234 1.94 -9.77 6.96
C VAL A 234 0.50 -9.28 6.93
N SER A 235 0.24 -8.25 6.14
CA SER A 235 -1.13 -7.79 5.89
C SER A 235 -1.85 -8.78 4.98
N PHE A 236 -3.10 -9.09 5.27
CA PHE A 236 -3.93 -9.91 4.40
C PHE A 236 -5.39 -9.51 4.52
N GLY A 237 -6.20 -9.88 3.55
CA GLY A 237 -7.63 -9.56 3.58
C GLY A 237 -8.42 -10.39 2.60
N TYR A 238 -9.73 -10.31 2.74
CA TYR A 238 -10.66 -10.89 1.78
C TYR A 238 -11.67 -9.86 1.29
N TYR A 239 -12.16 -10.10 0.08
CA TYR A 239 -13.25 -9.35 -0.52
C TYR A 239 -14.21 -10.30 -1.24
N CYS A 240 -15.50 -10.19 -0.92
CA CYS A 240 -16.58 -10.93 -1.58
C CYS A 240 -17.77 -10.03 -1.99
N GLY A 241 -17.65 -8.72 -1.76
CA GLY A 241 -18.66 -7.72 -2.07
C GLY A 241 -18.54 -6.49 -1.18
N SER A 242 -19.34 -5.47 -1.44
CA SER A 242 -19.34 -4.19 -0.71
C SER A 242 -19.52 -4.34 0.81
N LEU A 243 -20.36 -5.28 1.25
CA LEU A 243 -20.65 -5.60 2.66
C LEU A 243 -19.96 -6.89 3.13
N CYS A 244 -18.92 -7.31 2.42
CA CYS A 244 -18.20 -8.54 2.71
C CYS A 244 -16.72 -8.33 2.41
N ALA A 245 -16.07 -7.60 3.30
CA ALA A 245 -14.63 -7.36 3.21
C ALA A 245 -14.03 -7.33 4.61
N GLY A 246 -12.80 -7.82 4.72
CA GLY A 246 -12.04 -7.75 5.97
C GLY A 246 -10.56 -7.58 5.70
N SER A 247 -9.90 -6.78 6.52
CA SER A 247 -8.45 -6.63 6.52
C SER A 247 -7.88 -7.02 7.88
N TYR A 248 -6.72 -7.67 7.83
CA TYR A 248 -6.05 -8.28 8.95
C TYR A 248 -4.55 -8.08 8.82
N LYS A 249 -3.88 -8.17 9.97
CA LYS A 249 -2.42 -8.25 10.06
C LYS A 249 -2.04 -9.49 10.85
N ALA A 250 -1.24 -10.37 10.25
CA ALA A 250 -0.61 -11.49 10.92
C ALA A 250 0.81 -11.13 11.35
N VAL A 251 1.20 -11.56 12.54
CA VAL A 251 2.61 -11.65 12.92
C VAL A 251 3.05 -13.08 12.62
N MET A 252 4.01 -13.25 11.72
CA MET A 252 4.52 -14.55 11.28
C MET A 252 6.00 -14.70 11.62
N LYS A 253 6.42 -15.94 11.88
CA LYS A 253 7.81 -16.29 12.13
C LYS A 253 8.26 -17.37 11.17
N HIS A 254 9.50 -17.26 10.70
CA HIS A 254 10.16 -18.28 9.90
C HIS A 254 11.34 -18.83 10.69
N ASP A 255 11.30 -20.12 11.03
CA ASP A 255 12.40 -20.80 11.71
C ASP A 255 12.73 -22.15 11.06
N ALA A 256 13.49 -23.00 11.75
CA ALA A 256 13.92 -24.29 11.21
C ALA A 256 12.76 -25.23 10.83
N THR A 257 11.56 -25.00 11.35
CA THR A 257 10.34 -25.77 11.01
C THR A 257 9.52 -25.15 9.88
N GLY A 258 9.93 -23.98 9.38
CA GLY A 258 9.25 -23.21 8.35
C GLY A 258 8.41 -22.05 8.93
N TRP A 259 7.43 -21.62 8.15
CA TRP A 259 6.53 -20.52 8.49
C TRP A 259 5.44 -20.93 9.47
N HIS A 260 5.19 -20.10 10.47
CA HIS A 260 4.03 -20.23 11.35
C HIS A 260 3.49 -18.86 11.77
N VAL A 261 2.20 -18.82 12.07
CA VAL A 261 1.51 -17.61 12.54
C VAL A 261 1.63 -17.52 14.07
N VAL A 262 2.16 -16.42 14.56
CA VAL A 262 2.28 -16.11 15.99
C VAL A 262 0.99 -15.49 16.52
N SER A 263 0.45 -14.53 15.78
CA SER A 263 -0.80 -13.84 16.14
C SER A 263 -1.45 -13.21 14.91
N THR A 264 -2.73 -12.86 15.03
CA THR A 264 -3.47 -12.11 14.01
C THR A 264 -4.32 -11.04 14.67
N VAL A 265 -4.43 -9.88 14.06
CA VAL A 265 -5.32 -8.79 14.49
C VAL A 265 -6.18 -8.38 13.30
N MET A 266 -7.48 -8.19 13.55
CA MET A 266 -8.39 -7.60 12.57
C MET A 266 -8.22 -6.08 12.59
N GLU A 267 -7.97 -5.49 11.42
CA GLU A 267 -7.78 -4.05 11.27
C GLU A 267 -9.08 -3.35 10.88
N ALA A 268 -9.84 -3.94 9.96
CA ALA A 268 -11.15 -3.43 9.54
C ALA A 268 -12.07 -4.55 9.02
N VAL A 269 -13.38 -4.27 9.06
CA VAL A 269 -14.44 -5.10 8.49
C VAL A 269 -15.52 -4.20 7.92
N SER A 270 -16.10 -4.61 6.78
CA SER A 270 -17.27 -4.00 6.14
C SER A 270 -18.49 -4.89 6.33
#